data_AF-A0A7K4ND75-F1
#
_entry.id   AF-A0A7K4ND75-F1
#
_cell.length_a   1.000
_cell.length_b   1.000
_cell.length_c   1.000
_cell.angle_alpha   90.00
_cell.angle_beta   90.00
_cell.angle_gamma   90.00
#
_symmetry.space_group_name_H-M   'P 1'
#
loop_
_entity.id
_entity.type
_entity.pdbx_description
1 polymer ?
#
loop_
_entity_poly.entity_id
_entity_poly.type
_entity_poly.pdbx_seq_one_letter_code
_entity_poly.pdbx_strand_id
1 'polypeptide(L)'
;MILFLAVICLFFHADAASAEVKVETVVDNLKIPWELVFAPDGRIFFTERDGKLWVIEDESLELVATFPTSNTLEGGLLGLALDPEFEKNNFLYLYQTYFGFELHHNKVVRYTVSNNQLTDEQILIDKIPGALWHDGGRIKFGPDEKIYITTGDAAN
;
A
#
# COMPACT_ATOMS: atom_id res chain seq x y z
N MET A 1 -15.10 -4.94 -70.53
CA MET A 1 -15.04 -6.10 -69.62
C MET A 1 -13.84 -5.86 -68.69
N ILE A 2 -14.18 -5.55 -67.43
CA ILE A 2 -13.36 -5.49 -66.20
C ILE A 2 -12.20 -4.48 -66.18
N LEU A 3 -12.45 -3.34 -65.53
CA LEU A 3 -11.46 -2.38 -65.02
C LEU A 3 -11.12 -2.79 -63.58
N PHE A 4 -9.86 -3.15 -63.28
CA PHE A 4 -9.41 -3.41 -61.91
C PHE A 4 -8.99 -2.09 -61.26
N LEU A 5 -9.71 -1.66 -60.23
CA LEU A 5 -9.31 -0.54 -59.37
C LEU A 5 -8.44 -1.10 -58.24
N ALA A 6 -7.15 -0.77 -58.24
CA ALA A 6 -6.28 -1.09 -57.11
C ALA A 6 -6.45 -0.02 -56.02
N VAL A 7 -7.08 -0.40 -54.91
CA VAL A 7 -7.11 0.43 -53.70
C VAL A 7 -5.78 0.25 -52.99
N ILE A 8 -4.92 1.28 -53.02
CA ILE A 8 -3.72 1.33 -52.20
C ILE A 8 -4.17 1.74 -50.79
N CYS A 9 -4.27 0.76 -49.88
CA CYS A 9 -4.35 1.03 -48.45
C CYS A 9 -3.01 1.56 -47.96
N LEU A 10 -2.90 2.87 -47.78
CA LEU A 10 -1.82 3.48 -47.01
C LEU A 10 -2.03 3.12 -45.54
N PHE A 11 -1.27 2.14 -45.05
CA PHE A 11 -1.17 1.87 -43.62
C PHE A 11 -0.35 2.98 -42.97
N PHE A 12 -1.01 3.96 -42.36
CA PHE A 12 -0.36 4.82 -41.39
C PHE A 12 -0.05 3.96 -40.15
N HIS A 13 1.21 3.56 -39.99
CA HIS A 13 1.70 3.14 -38.69
C HIS A 13 1.80 4.41 -37.83
N ALA A 14 0.87 4.59 -36.90
CA ALA A 14 1.10 5.47 -35.78
C ALA A 14 2.17 4.79 -34.92
N ASP A 15 3.42 5.23 -35.06
CA ASP A 15 4.46 4.90 -34.09
C ASP A 15 3.95 5.39 -32.74
N ALA A 16 3.66 4.46 -31.82
CA ALA A 16 3.37 4.82 -30.46
C ALA A 16 4.64 5.46 -29.91
N ALA A 17 4.64 6.78 -29.74
CA ALA A 17 5.75 7.48 -29.12
C ALA A 17 5.97 6.86 -27.72
N SER A 18 7.05 6.11 -27.57
CA SER A 18 7.49 5.61 -26.28
C SER A 18 7.80 6.83 -25.41
N ALA A 19 6.98 7.11 -24.41
CA ALA A 19 7.30 8.14 -23.43
C ALA A 19 8.61 7.76 -22.74
N GLU A 20 9.59 8.66 -22.74
CA GLU A 20 10.83 8.46 -22.01
C GLU A 20 10.53 8.57 -20.50
N VAL A 21 10.77 7.49 -19.76
CA VAL A 21 10.58 7.44 -18.32
C VAL A 21 11.92 7.74 -17.64
N LYS A 22 11.99 8.85 -16.91
CA LYS A 22 13.12 9.14 -16.02
C LYS A 22 12.85 8.46 -14.67
N VAL A 23 13.80 7.65 -14.21
CA VAL A 23 13.78 7.02 -12.88
C VAL A 23 14.77 7.74 -11.99
N GLU A 24 14.33 8.11 -10.79
CA GLU A 24 15.19 8.71 -9.77
C GLU A 24 14.91 8.10 -8.40
N THR A 25 15.97 8.05 -7.58
CA THR A 25 15.87 7.57 -6.20
C THR A 25 15.32 8.68 -5.32
N VAL A 26 14.15 8.47 -4.73
CA VAL A 26 13.53 9.41 -3.78
C VAL A 26 14.02 9.15 -2.36
N VAL A 27 14.07 7.88 -1.95
CA VAL A 27 14.58 7.42 -0.66
C VAL A 27 15.33 6.10 -0.86
N ASP A 28 16.43 5.90 -0.15
CA ASP A 28 17.22 4.67 -0.16
C ASP A 28 17.40 4.09 1.25
N ASN A 29 18.17 3.00 1.36
CA ASN A 29 18.47 2.33 2.64
C ASN A 29 17.24 1.86 3.45
N LEU A 30 16.12 1.62 2.76
CA LEU A 30 14.88 1.09 3.34
C LEU A 30 14.99 -0.40 3.65
N LYS A 31 14.29 -0.83 4.70
CA LYS A 31 14.15 -2.23 5.14
C LYS A 31 12.82 -2.81 4.68
N ILE A 32 12.82 -3.39 3.47
CA ILE A 32 11.67 -4.08 2.89
C ILE A 32 10.43 -3.16 2.86
N PRO A 33 10.46 -2.05 2.10
CA PRO A 33 9.28 -1.22 1.88
C PRO A 33 8.16 -2.06 1.26
N TRP A 34 6.93 -1.93 1.76
CA TRP A 34 5.83 -2.86 1.45
C TRP A 34 4.63 -2.19 0.75
N GLU A 35 4.10 -1.11 1.33
CA GLU A 35 3.03 -0.28 0.72
C GLU A 35 3.47 1.19 0.68
N LEU A 36 3.09 1.91 -0.37
CA LEU A 36 3.08 3.38 -0.36
C LEU A 36 1.72 3.93 -0.79
N VAL A 37 1.34 5.09 -0.23
CA VAL A 37 0.13 5.82 -0.60
C VAL A 37 0.42 7.32 -0.66
N PHE A 38 -0.11 7.97 -1.70
CA PHE A 38 -0.10 9.42 -1.83
C PHE A 38 -1.30 9.99 -1.09
N ALA A 39 -1.05 10.87 -0.13
CA ALA A 39 -2.08 11.65 0.52
C ALA A 39 -2.51 12.83 -0.38
N PRO A 40 -3.77 13.26 -0.29
CA PRO A 40 -4.28 14.38 -1.08
C PRO A 40 -3.59 15.71 -0.75
N ASP A 41 -3.01 15.84 0.45
CA ASP A 41 -2.23 17.01 0.88
C ASP A 41 -0.77 17.01 0.36
N GLY A 42 -0.37 16.01 -0.43
CA GLY A 42 0.96 15.90 -1.02
C GLY A 42 1.94 15.03 -0.23
N ARG A 43 1.60 14.62 0.99
CA ARG A 43 2.43 13.68 1.76
C ARG A 43 2.45 12.29 1.12
N ILE A 44 3.54 11.56 1.31
CA ILE A 44 3.63 10.15 0.90
C ILE A 44 3.87 9.30 2.14
N PHE A 45 2.90 8.46 2.50
CA PHE A 45 3.08 7.50 3.59
C PHE A 45 3.51 6.17 3.03
N PHE A 46 4.43 5.48 3.71
CA PHE A 46 4.80 4.13 3.33
C PHE A 46 5.20 3.27 4.53
N THR A 47 4.99 1.96 4.38
CA THR A 47 5.32 0.97 5.40
C THR A 47 6.61 0.25 5.05
N GLU A 48 7.44 0.03 6.06
CA GLU A 48 8.48 -0.99 6.05
C GLU A 48 7.99 -2.21 6.80
N ARG A 49 8.19 -3.40 6.23
CA ARG A 49 7.71 -4.66 6.83
C ARG A 49 8.28 -4.89 8.24
N ASP A 50 9.45 -4.31 8.54
CA ASP A 50 10.07 -4.37 9.86
C ASP A 50 9.38 -3.51 10.95
N GLY A 51 8.24 -2.90 10.63
CA GLY A 51 7.38 -2.25 11.61
C GLY A 51 7.42 -0.73 11.59
N LYS A 52 8.04 -0.09 10.59
CA LYS A 52 8.10 1.38 10.53
C LYS A 52 7.08 1.95 9.55
N LEU A 53 6.33 2.93 10.01
CA LEU A 53 5.55 3.82 9.16
C LEU A 53 6.32 5.12 8.98
N TRP A 54 6.57 5.48 7.74
CA TRP A 54 7.27 6.69 7.35
C TRP A 54 6.34 7.63 6.61
N VAL A 55 6.67 8.92 6.63
CA VAL A 55 6.06 9.94 5.79
C VAL A 55 7.16 10.75 5.08
N ILE A 56 6.90 11.07 3.82
CA ILE A 56 7.66 12.06 3.06
C ILE A 56 6.79 13.32 2.95
N GLU A 57 7.32 14.45 3.39
CA GLU A 57 6.66 15.76 3.36
C GLU A 57 7.74 16.82 3.05
N ASP A 58 7.54 17.67 2.04
CA ASP A 58 8.49 18.71 1.64
C ASP A 58 9.94 18.23 1.49
N GLU A 59 10.14 17.10 0.79
CA GLU A 59 11.44 16.43 0.59
C GLU A 59 12.10 15.89 1.88
N SER A 60 11.45 16.03 3.03
CA SER A 60 11.90 15.47 4.30
C SER A 60 11.32 14.06 4.51
N LEU A 61 12.10 13.19 5.15
CA LEU A 61 11.67 11.85 5.55
C LEU A 61 11.52 11.81 7.07
N GLU A 62 10.32 11.53 7.56
CA GLU A 62 10.00 11.50 8.98
C GLU A 62 9.41 10.15 9.41
N LEU A 63 9.82 9.68 10.59
CA LEU A 63 9.28 8.47 11.20
C LEU A 63 7.97 8.79 11.91
N VAL A 64 6.87 8.21 11.45
CA VAL A 64 5.53 8.42 12.01
C VAL A 64 5.28 7.52 13.22
N ALA A 65 5.63 6.24 13.09
CA ALA A 65 5.43 5.24 14.13
C ALA A 65 6.37 4.04 13.97
N THR A 66 6.64 3.36 15.09
CA THR A 66 7.32 2.06 15.11
C THR A 66 6.44 1.05 15.84
N PHE A 67 6.25 -0.09 15.22
CA PHE A 67 5.52 -1.24 15.75
C PHE A 67 6.49 -2.38 16.05
N PRO A 68 6.15 -3.29 16.98
CA PRO A 68 6.92 -4.51 17.19
C PRO A 68 7.06 -5.32 15.89
N THR A 69 8.23 -5.92 15.68
CA THR A 69 8.43 -6.86 14.57
C THR A 69 7.55 -8.09 14.76
N SER A 70 6.97 -8.60 13.67
CA SER A 70 6.14 -9.80 13.69
C SER A 70 6.94 -11.08 13.96
N ASN A 71 8.26 -11.07 13.74
CA ASN A 71 9.16 -12.24 13.76
C ASN A 71 8.71 -13.37 12.80
N THR A 72 8.05 -12.99 11.70
CA THR A 72 7.65 -13.87 10.61
C THR A 72 8.55 -13.66 9.37
N LEU A 73 8.41 -14.51 8.34
CA LEU A 73 9.16 -14.37 7.09
C LEU A 73 8.47 -13.42 6.10
N GLU A 74 7.13 -13.43 6.06
CA GLU A 74 6.34 -12.62 5.11
C GLU A 74 5.43 -11.58 5.76
N GLY A 75 5.03 -11.79 7.02
CA GLY A 75 4.22 -10.86 7.79
C GLY A 75 5.01 -9.69 8.38
N GLY A 76 4.29 -8.72 8.96
CA GLY A 76 4.87 -7.50 9.51
C GLY A 76 3.90 -6.34 9.47
N LEU A 77 4.42 -5.12 9.29
CA LEU A 77 3.61 -3.98 8.90
C LEU A 77 3.44 -3.98 7.38
N LEU A 78 2.25 -4.34 6.90
CA LEU A 78 1.99 -4.63 5.50
C LEU A 78 1.19 -3.50 4.85
N GLY A 79 -0.05 -3.76 4.49
CA GLY A 79 -0.91 -2.81 3.80
C GLY A 79 -1.17 -1.54 4.59
N LEU A 80 -1.32 -0.46 3.84
CA LEU A 80 -1.60 0.89 4.29
C LEU A 80 -2.65 1.47 3.34
N ALA A 81 -3.66 2.11 3.92
CA ALA A 81 -4.65 2.86 3.15
C ALA A 81 -5.01 4.15 3.90
N LEU A 82 -5.25 5.21 3.14
CA LEU A 82 -5.86 6.42 3.65
C LEU A 82 -7.36 6.35 3.40
N ASP A 83 -8.13 6.91 4.32
CA ASP A 83 -9.56 7.09 4.14
C ASP A 83 -9.86 7.94 2.89
N PRO A 84 -10.94 7.68 2.13
CA PRO A 84 -11.33 8.53 1.01
C PRO A 84 -11.56 10.00 1.41
N GLU A 85 -11.89 10.27 2.68
CA GLU A 85 -12.03 11.62 3.23
C GLU A 85 -10.84 12.06 4.11
N PHE A 86 -9.62 11.57 3.81
CA PHE A 86 -8.42 11.82 4.63
C PHE A 86 -8.18 13.30 4.94
N GLU A 87 -8.40 14.24 4.01
CA GLU A 87 -8.24 15.69 4.27
C GLU A 87 -9.13 16.21 5.40
N LYS A 88 -10.24 15.52 5.69
CA LYS A 88 -11.21 15.93 6.71
C LYS A 88 -11.03 15.16 8.01
N ASN A 89 -10.74 13.86 7.93
CA ASN A 89 -10.75 12.96 9.08
C ASN A 89 -9.37 12.48 9.52
N ASN A 90 -8.34 12.63 8.67
CA ASN A 90 -6.98 12.14 8.88
C ASN A 90 -6.90 10.65 9.22
N PHE A 91 -7.84 9.83 8.76
CA PHE A 91 -7.87 8.41 9.07
C PHE A 91 -6.92 7.59 8.19
N LEU A 92 -6.06 6.83 8.86
CA LEU A 92 -5.08 5.94 8.24
C LEU A 92 -5.32 4.52 8.75
N TYR A 93 -5.30 3.56 7.85
CA TYR A 93 -5.54 2.15 8.12
C TYR A 93 -4.27 1.34 7.88
N LEU A 94 -3.96 0.41 8.78
CA LEU A 94 -2.81 -0.47 8.71
C LEU A 94 -3.24 -1.93 8.83
N TYR A 95 -2.59 -2.79 8.05
CA TYR A 95 -2.61 -4.23 8.22
C TYR A 95 -1.33 -4.67 8.96
N GLN A 96 -1.49 -5.36 10.09
CA GLN A 96 -0.38 -5.70 10.98
C GLN A 96 -0.41 -7.18 11.36
N THR A 97 0.71 -7.86 11.18
CA THR A 97 0.96 -9.19 11.74
C THR A 97 1.51 -9.06 13.15
N TYR A 98 1.00 -9.84 14.09
CA TYR A 98 1.44 -9.89 15.47
C TYR A 98 1.45 -11.32 16.01
N PHE A 99 2.21 -11.55 17.07
CA PHE A 99 2.21 -12.82 17.80
C PHE A 99 1.22 -12.76 18.96
N GLY A 100 0.14 -13.53 18.87
CA GLY A 100 -0.85 -13.73 19.93
C GLY A 100 -0.63 -15.05 20.67
N PHE A 101 -1.65 -15.60 21.34
CA PHE A 101 -1.60 -16.85 22.13
C PHE A 101 -1.00 -18.04 21.34
N GLU A 102 0.33 -18.13 21.33
CA GLU A 102 1.15 -19.14 20.65
C GLU A 102 1.03 -19.21 19.11
N LEU A 103 0.35 -18.24 18.47
CA LEU A 103 0.13 -18.21 17.02
C LEU A 103 0.29 -16.79 16.46
N HIS A 104 0.69 -16.72 15.19
CA HIS A 104 0.66 -15.47 14.43
C HIS A 104 -0.78 -15.15 14.03
N HIS A 105 -1.11 -13.87 14.14
CA HIS A 105 -2.37 -13.32 13.70
C HIS A 105 -2.13 -12.05 12.93
N ASN A 106 -3.12 -11.69 12.13
CA ASN A 106 -3.18 -10.41 11.46
C ASN A 106 -4.34 -9.59 12.03
N LYS A 107 -4.21 -8.26 11.96
CA LYS A 107 -5.28 -7.32 12.32
C LYS A 107 -5.29 -6.15 11.37
N VAL A 108 -6.47 -5.53 11.24
CA VAL A 108 -6.65 -4.24 10.58
C VAL A 108 -7.01 -3.20 11.62
N VAL A 109 -6.22 -2.13 11.66
CA VAL A 109 -6.31 -1.08 12.68
C VAL A 109 -6.44 0.26 11.98
N ARG A 110 -7.34 1.11 12.47
CA ARG A 110 -7.44 2.52 12.09
C ARG A 110 -6.75 3.38 13.15
N TYR A 111 -6.09 4.44 12.69
CA TYR A 111 -5.54 5.52 13.50
C TYR A 111 -6.01 6.86 12.95
N THR A 112 -5.89 7.91 13.76
CA THR A 112 -5.93 9.29 13.30
C THR A 112 -4.50 9.80 13.16
N VAL A 113 -4.17 10.47 12.06
CA VAL A 113 -2.88 11.13 11.88
C VAL A 113 -2.96 12.56 12.42
N SER A 114 -2.05 12.93 13.32
CA SER A 114 -1.94 14.28 13.87
C SER A 114 -0.46 14.64 14.05
N ASN A 115 0.00 15.73 13.42
CA ASN A 115 1.41 16.17 13.44
C ASN A 115 2.39 15.04 13.12
N ASN A 116 2.14 14.32 12.01
CA ASN A 116 2.92 13.15 11.57
C ASN A 116 3.10 12.08 12.66
N GLN A 117 2.13 11.93 13.56
CA GLN A 117 2.05 10.87 14.56
C GLN A 117 0.69 10.18 14.49
N LEU A 118 0.63 8.93 14.95
CA LEU A 118 -0.63 8.19 15.05
C LEU A 118 -1.26 8.36 16.43
N THR A 119 -2.55 8.66 16.46
CA THR A 119 -3.40 8.72 17.66
C THR A 119 -4.65 7.85 17.46
N ASP A 120 -5.45 7.72 18.52
CA ASP A 120 -6.81 7.13 18.48
C ASP A 120 -6.86 5.74 17.82
N GLU A 121 -6.02 4.83 18.29
CA GLU A 121 -5.99 3.45 17.82
C GLU A 121 -7.38 2.80 17.95
N GLN A 122 -7.90 2.28 16.83
CA GLN A 122 -9.12 1.48 16.79
C GLN A 122 -8.89 0.21 15.98
N ILE A 123 -8.90 -0.94 16.65
CA ILE A 123 -8.89 -2.24 15.98
C ILE A 123 -10.25 -2.46 15.31
N LEU A 124 -10.24 -2.71 13.99
CA LEU A 124 -11.45 -2.94 13.20
C LEU A 124 -11.73 -4.43 13.01
N ILE A 125 -10.67 -5.17 12.71
CA ILE A 125 -10.71 -6.63 12.55
C ILE A 125 -9.48 -7.17 13.27
N ASP A 126 -9.71 -8.17 14.10
CA ASP A 126 -8.67 -8.83 14.88
C ASP A 126 -8.64 -10.33 14.59
N LYS A 127 -7.53 -10.98 14.95
CA LYS A 127 -7.34 -12.43 14.90
C LYS A 127 -7.63 -13.04 13.52
N ILE A 128 -7.32 -12.30 12.46
CA ILE A 128 -7.23 -12.87 11.12
C ILE A 128 -6.11 -13.95 11.20
N PRO A 129 -6.32 -15.16 10.65
CA PRO A 129 -5.25 -16.16 10.62
C PRO A 129 -3.96 -15.60 10.02
N GLY A 130 -2.84 -15.89 10.66
CA GLY A 130 -1.50 -15.54 10.18
C GLY A 130 -0.55 -16.71 10.37
N ALA A 131 0.58 -16.68 9.68
CA ALA A 131 1.60 -17.72 9.79
C ALA A 131 3.00 -17.12 9.56
N LEU A 132 3.99 -17.97 9.30
CA LEU A 132 5.32 -17.48 8.90
C LEU A 132 5.32 -16.93 7.46
N TRP A 133 4.40 -17.41 6.63
CA TRP A 133 4.20 -17.06 5.22
C TRP A 133 2.69 -17.03 4.89
N HIS A 134 2.34 -16.44 3.75
CA HIS A 134 0.98 -16.33 3.23
C HIS A 134 0.04 -15.51 4.15
N ASP A 135 0.49 -14.36 4.63
CA ASP A 135 -0.35 -13.43 5.41
C ASP A 135 -1.28 -12.57 4.52
N GLY A 136 -0.96 -12.45 3.23
CA GLY A 136 -1.68 -11.53 2.33
C GLY A 136 -1.34 -10.08 2.67
N GLY A 137 -2.30 -9.31 3.17
CA GLY A 137 -2.04 -8.02 3.81
C GLY A 137 -2.29 -6.77 2.98
N ARG A 138 -2.70 -6.87 1.71
CA ARG A 138 -3.10 -5.69 0.93
C ARG A 138 -4.43 -5.16 1.47
N ILE A 139 -4.50 -3.84 1.66
CA ILE A 139 -5.74 -3.13 1.97
C ILE A 139 -5.92 -1.97 1.01
N LYS A 140 -7.15 -1.72 0.54
CA LYS A 140 -7.44 -0.59 -0.36
C LYS A 140 -8.92 -0.25 -0.33
N PHE A 141 -9.24 1.05 -0.37
CA PHE A 141 -10.61 1.49 -0.61
C PHE A 141 -11.01 1.31 -2.09
N GLY A 142 -12.17 0.69 -2.30
CA GLY A 142 -12.81 0.59 -3.60
C GLY A 142 -13.65 1.85 -3.94
N PRO A 143 -14.16 1.93 -5.17
CA PRO A 143 -15.02 3.04 -5.61
C PRO A 143 -16.39 3.10 -4.91
N ASP A 144 -16.73 2.09 -4.13
CA ASP A 144 -17.95 1.96 -3.32
C ASP A 144 -17.74 2.37 -1.85
N GLU A 145 -16.61 3.03 -1.56
CA GLU A 145 -16.21 3.51 -0.24
C GLU A 145 -16.05 2.38 0.80
N LYS A 146 -15.82 1.15 0.34
CA LYS A 146 -15.49 0.01 1.20
C LYS A 146 -14.01 -0.28 1.17
N ILE A 147 -13.47 -0.67 2.33
CA ILE A 147 -12.11 -1.19 2.42
C ILE A 147 -12.12 -2.69 2.06
N TYR A 148 -11.31 -3.04 1.07
CA TYR A 148 -11.06 -4.42 0.66
C TYR A 148 -9.76 -4.89 1.29
N ILE A 149 -9.77 -6.10 1.84
CA ILE A 149 -8.65 -6.66 2.60
C ILE A 149 -8.35 -8.05 2.04
N THR A 150 -7.12 -8.29 1.59
CA THR A 150 -6.68 -9.62 1.19
C THR A 150 -6.06 -10.34 2.38
N THR A 151 -6.45 -11.58 2.63
CA THR A 151 -5.85 -12.47 3.62
C THR A 151 -5.34 -13.70 2.91
N GLY A 152 -4.16 -14.20 3.27
CA GLY A 152 -3.69 -15.47 2.75
C GLY A 152 -4.27 -16.67 3.51
N ASP A 153 -3.80 -17.87 3.16
CA ASP A 153 -4.29 -19.14 3.72
C ASP A 153 -3.72 -19.47 5.11
N ALA A 154 -2.69 -18.74 5.57
CA ALA A 154 -1.97 -19.01 6.80
C ALA A 154 -1.45 -20.47 6.91
N ALA A 155 -0.92 -20.99 5.80
CA ALA A 155 -0.36 -22.35 5.67
C ALA A 155 -1.39 -23.51 5.69
N ASN A 156 -2.64 -23.24 5.28
CA ASN A 156 -3.69 -24.26 5.12
C ASN A 156 -3.89 -24.74 3.68
#